data_AF-M0LE50-F1
#
_entry.id   AF-M0LE50-F1
#
_cell.length_a   1.000
_cell.length_b   1.000
_cell.length_c   1.000
_cell.angle_alpha   90.00
_cell.angle_beta   90.00
_cell.angle_gamma   90.00
#
_symmetry.space_group_name_H-M   'P 1'
#
loop_
_entity.id
_entity.type
_entity.pdbx_description
1 polymer ?
#
loop_
_entity_poly.entity_id
_entity_poly.type
_entity_poly.pdbx_seq_one_letter_code
_entity_poly.pdbx_strand_id
1 'polypeptide(L)'
;MPSTAATDDRDDRDRADGTATSGSLRRAARALLAPRFGIDPRALAAFRIAVGLVVLGDLLLVRLPGVRAFYTDAGVFPRSTLATLYPPFESASLHALSGDAWFQYLLLGVAAVAALSLTVGYRTRSATAGSAILLASLHARNPLVLNGGDTILLSLLVLGPFLPLGVRWSVDAVRRAEDATEDGPGTDDDRVLSVATATILVHFVVIYAINGAVKFQSEAWMDGTATPRIFHLEQYVVWLGPWVAKLGTTLVVANWSWVALLCGSVLLLVHSF
;
A
#
# COMPACT_ATOMS: atom_id res chain seq x y z
N MET A 1 -15.13 21.94 -62.14
CA MET A 1 -14.36 21.58 -60.92
C MET A 1 -15.32 21.12 -59.82
N PRO A 2 -15.58 19.80 -59.68
CA PRO A 2 -16.17 19.24 -58.46
C PRO A 2 -15.31 18.06 -57.97
N SER A 3 -14.38 18.27 -57.04
CA SER A 3 -13.54 17.17 -56.52
C SER A 3 -13.19 17.27 -55.03
N THR A 4 -13.55 18.37 -54.35
CA THR A 4 -13.16 18.61 -52.95
C THR A 4 -14.23 18.19 -51.94
N ALA A 5 -15.52 18.14 -52.30
CA ALA A 5 -16.60 17.79 -51.36
C ALA A 5 -16.72 16.27 -51.09
N ALA A 6 -16.35 15.42 -52.06
CA ALA A 6 -16.48 13.96 -51.92
C ALA A 6 -15.34 13.31 -51.12
N THR A 7 -14.20 14.00 -50.99
CA THR A 7 -13.06 13.57 -50.16
C THR A 7 -13.28 13.89 -48.68
N ASP A 8 -13.93 15.01 -48.38
CA ASP A 8 -14.23 15.46 -47.01
C ASP A 8 -15.25 14.52 -46.32
N ASP A 9 -16.30 14.14 -47.06
CA ASP A 9 -17.37 13.25 -46.58
C ASP A 9 -16.92 11.78 -46.39
N ARG A 10 -15.81 11.35 -47.02
CA ARG A 10 -15.20 10.03 -46.75
C ARG A 10 -14.33 10.05 -45.49
N ASP A 11 -13.57 11.11 -45.31
CA ASP A 11 -12.64 11.26 -44.19
C ASP A 11 -13.40 11.43 -42.86
N ASP A 12 -14.57 12.08 -42.88
CA ASP A 12 -15.47 12.19 -41.72
C ASP A 12 -16.18 10.87 -41.39
N ARG A 13 -16.58 10.08 -42.40
CA ARG A 13 -17.16 8.75 -42.18
C ARG A 13 -16.14 7.76 -41.61
N ASP A 14 -14.91 7.74 -42.12
CA ASP A 14 -13.84 6.87 -41.62
C ASP A 14 -13.44 7.24 -40.17
N ARG A 15 -13.46 8.53 -39.81
CA ARG A 15 -13.26 8.99 -38.42
C ARG A 15 -14.43 8.60 -37.51
N ALA A 16 -15.66 8.72 -37.97
CA ALA A 16 -16.84 8.30 -37.22
C ALA A 16 -16.88 6.78 -36.98
N ASP A 17 -16.50 5.97 -37.98
CA ASP A 17 -16.49 4.51 -37.88
C ASP A 17 -15.32 4.01 -37.00
N GLY A 18 -14.16 4.66 -37.08
CA GLY A 18 -13.01 4.38 -36.21
C GLY A 18 -13.27 4.72 -34.74
N THR A 19 -14.00 5.81 -34.45
CA THR A 19 -14.37 6.19 -33.08
C THR A 19 -15.47 5.30 -32.51
N ALA A 20 -16.45 4.89 -33.32
CA ALA A 20 -17.49 3.93 -32.94
C ALA A 20 -16.90 2.54 -32.63
N THR A 21 -15.98 2.06 -33.46
CA THR A 21 -15.28 0.77 -33.28
C THR A 21 -14.34 0.79 -32.07
N SER A 22 -13.61 1.89 -31.84
CA SER A 22 -12.80 2.06 -30.63
C SER A 22 -13.68 2.08 -29.36
N GLY A 23 -14.85 2.73 -29.43
CA GLY A 23 -15.81 2.79 -28.34
C GLY A 23 -16.46 1.45 -28.00
N SER A 24 -16.71 0.58 -28.99
CA SER A 24 -17.27 -0.77 -28.78
C SER A 24 -16.22 -1.73 -28.19
N LEU A 25 -14.98 -1.70 -28.69
CA LEU A 25 -13.86 -2.48 -28.15
C LEU A 25 -13.54 -2.10 -26.70
N ARG A 26 -13.53 -0.80 -26.37
CA ARG A 26 -13.32 -0.32 -24.99
C ARG A 26 -14.44 -0.77 -24.05
N ARG A 27 -15.70 -0.77 -24.50
CA ARG A 27 -16.84 -1.25 -23.71
C ARG A 27 -16.77 -2.76 -23.49
N ALA A 28 -16.44 -3.55 -24.52
CA ALA A 28 -16.26 -5.00 -24.41
C ALA A 28 -15.09 -5.35 -23.47
N ALA A 29 -13.94 -4.70 -23.62
CA ALA A 29 -12.79 -4.89 -22.72
C ALA A 29 -13.12 -4.50 -21.28
N ARG A 30 -13.84 -3.38 -21.05
CA ARG A 30 -14.32 -2.98 -19.73
C ARG A 30 -15.27 -4.02 -19.13
N ALA A 31 -16.23 -4.54 -19.90
CA ALA A 31 -17.16 -5.56 -19.42
C ALA A 31 -16.44 -6.86 -18.98
N LEU A 32 -15.34 -7.22 -19.63
CA LEU A 32 -14.53 -8.40 -19.29
C LEU A 32 -13.59 -8.16 -18.10
N LEU A 33 -13.04 -6.94 -17.97
CA LEU A 33 -12.01 -6.61 -16.97
C LEU A 33 -12.58 -6.02 -15.68
N ALA A 34 -13.69 -5.27 -15.73
CA ALA A 34 -14.27 -4.61 -14.56
C ALA A 34 -14.68 -5.58 -13.44
N PRO A 35 -15.23 -6.78 -13.71
CA PRO A 35 -15.52 -7.75 -12.65
C PRO A 35 -14.26 -8.25 -11.91
N ARG A 36 -13.09 -8.26 -12.59
CA ARG A 36 -11.84 -8.83 -12.07
C ARG A 36 -10.89 -7.79 -11.48
N PHE A 37 -10.81 -6.63 -12.10
CA PHE A 37 -9.83 -5.58 -11.78
C PHE A 37 -10.48 -4.25 -11.36
N GLY A 38 -11.82 -4.18 -11.38
CA GLY A 38 -12.57 -3.05 -10.87
C GLY A 38 -12.71 -3.13 -9.36
N ILE A 39 -12.31 -2.07 -8.66
CA ILE A 39 -12.38 -1.97 -7.20
C ILE A 39 -13.51 -1.01 -6.81
N ASP A 40 -14.31 -1.40 -5.82
CA ASP A 40 -15.32 -0.53 -5.21
C ASP A 40 -14.65 0.73 -4.61
N PRO A 41 -15.10 1.95 -4.96
CA PRO A 41 -14.65 3.20 -4.33
C PRO A 41 -14.63 3.18 -2.78
N ARG A 42 -15.58 2.49 -2.15
CA ARG A 42 -15.68 2.33 -0.69
C ARG A 42 -14.53 1.48 -0.14
N ALA A 43 -14.16 0.42 -0.87
CA ALA A 43 -13.00 -0.40 -0.53
C ALA A 43 -11.69 0.39 -0.65
N LEU A 44 -11.56 1.26 -1.66
CA LEU A 44 -10.41 2.17 -1.78
C LEU A 44 -10.34 3.18 -0.63
N ALA A 45 -11.48 3.69 -0.17
CA ALA A 45 -11.55 4.57 0.99
C ALA A 45 -11.17 3.85 2.29
N ALA A 46 -11.67 2.63 2.51
CA ALA A 46 -11.28 1.79 3.64
C ALA A 46 -9.77 1.46 3.61
N PHE A 47 -9.24 1.11 2.44
CA PHE A 47 -7.81 0.86 2.22
C PHE A 47 -6.97 2.10 2.59
N ARG A 48 -7.35 3.29 2.13
CA ARG A 48 -6.67 4.55 2.49
C ARG A 48 -6.63 4.77 4.00
N ILE A 49 -7.77 4.61 4.68
CA ILE A 49 -7.88 4.78 6.14
C ILE A 49 -6.98 3.76 6.84
N ALA A 50 -7.06 2.49 6.46
CA ALA A 50 -6.26 1.42 7.05
C ALA A 50 -4.75 1.67 6.87
N VAL A 51 -4.30 2.00 5.66
CA VAL A 51 -2.89 2.32 5.39
C VAL A 51 -2.43 3.52 6.22
N GLY A 52 -3.22 4.60 6.26
CA GLY A 52 -2.87 5.78 7.06
C GLY A 52 -2.79 5.48 8.56
N LEU A 53 -3.71 4.67 9.10
CA LEU A 53 -3.69 4.24 10.50
C LEU A 53 -2.51 3.31 10.80
N VAL A 54 -2.15 2.41 9.87
CA VAL A 54 -0.98 1.54 10.03
C VAL A 54 0.30 2.37 10.07
N VAL A 55 0.45 3.37 9.19
CA VAL A 55 1.59 4.30 9.25
C VAL A 55 1.62 5.05 10.59
N LEU A 56 0.49 5.56 11.06
CA LEU A 56 0.42 6.23 12.36
C LEU A 56 0.77 5.31 13.53
N GLY A 57 0.25 4.09 13.53
CA GLY A 57 0.56 3.07 14.53
C GLY A 57 2.04 2.71 14.54
N ASP A 58 2.64 2.48 13.37
CA ASP A 58 4.08 2.25 13.23
C ASP A 58 4.88 3.41 13.83
N LEU A 59 4.62 4.64 13.36
CA LEU A 59 5.36 5.82 13.80
C LEU A 59 5.25 6.04 15.31
N LEU A 60 4.04 5.98 15.89
CA LEU A 60 3.78 6.35 17.27
C LEU A 60 4.10 5.23 18.27
N LEU A 61 3.82 3.98 17.91
CA LEU A 61 3.92 2.84 18.84
C LEU A 61 5.23 2.09 18.68
N VAL A 62 5.82 2.07 17.48
CA VAL A 62 7.02 1.30 17.18
C VAL A 62 8.25 2.22 17.07
N ARG A 63 8.17 3.29 16.28
CA ARG A 63 9.35 4.13 15.96
C ARG A 63 9.63 5.17 17.04
N LEU A 64 8.61 5.88 17.51
CA LEU A 64 8.75 6.98 18.45
C LEU A 64 9.46 6.58 19.77
N PRO A 65 9.15 5.44 20.42
CA PRO A 65 9.86 5.04 21.64
C PRO A 65 11.36 4.74 21.40
N GLY A 66 11.70 4.32 20.17
CA GLY A 66 13.04 3.88 19.79
C GLY A 66 13.91 4.97 19.13
N VAL A 67 13.44 6.22 19.00
CA VAL A 67 14.12 7.28 18.22
C VAL A 67 15.60 7.42 18.59
N ARG A 68 15.89 7.64 19.88
CA ARG A 68 17.28 7.83 20.33
C ARG A 68 18.13 6.60 20.09
N ALA A 69 17.61 5.41 20.36
CA ALA A 69 18.36 4.17 20.23
C ALA A 69 18.67 3.82 18.77
N PHE A 70 17.71 3.97 17.86
CA PHE A 70 17.82 3.40 16.51
C PHE A 70 18.04 4.40 15.40
N TYR A 71 17.79 5.69 15.61
CA TYR A 71 17.80 6.69 14.53
C TYR A 71 18.75 7.87 14.78
N THR A 72 19.47 7.92 15.91
CA THR A 72 20.41 9.00 16.26
C THR A 72 21.87 8.55 16.25
N ASP A 73 22.81 9.50 16.19
CA ASP A 73 24.26 9.24 16.25
C ASP A 73 24.72 8.79 17.66
N ALA A 74 23.93 9.06 18.69
CA ALA A 74 24.16 8.55 20.05
C ALA A 74 23.61 7.11 20.26
N GLY A 75 22.92 6.57 19.25
CA GLY A 75 22.28 5.27 19.29
C GLY A 75 23.20 4.12 18.86
N VAL A 76 22.59 2.95 18.64
CA VAL A 76 23.30 1.72 18.25
C VAL A 76 23.69 1.69 16.78
N PHE A 77 23.17 2.61 15.96
CA PHE A 77 23.44 2.68 14.52
C PHE A 77 23.71 4.12 14.04
N PRO A 78 24.89 4.68 14.33
CA PRO A 78 25.28 6.02 13.91
C PRO A 78 25.33 6.16 12.37
N ARG A 79 25.19 7.39 11.87
CA ARG A 79 25.23 7.69 10.44
C ARG A 79 26.57 7.36 9.78
N SER A 80 27.68 7.46 10.52
CA SER A 80 29.00 7.05 10.01
C SER A 80 29.04 5.55 9.68
N THR A 81 28.38 4.72 10.49
CA THR A 81 28.23 3.29 10.22
C THR A 81 27.30 3.04 9.04
N LEU A 82 26.18 3.76 8.95
CA LEU A 82 25.28 3.70 7.79
C LEU A 82 26.01 4.08 6.48
N ALA A 83 26.80 5.16 6.48
CA ALA A 83 27.60 5.60 5.34
C ALA A 83 28.61 4.53 4.87
N THR A 84 29.11 3.72 5.80
CA THR A 84 30.08 2.66 5.51
C THR A 84 29.42 1.41 4.96
N LEU A 85 28.32 0.96 5.58
CA LEU A 85 27.67 -0.32 5.25
C LEU A 85 26.64 -0.18 4.13
N TYR A 86 25.94 0.96 4.06
CA TYR A 86 24.86 1.23 3.11
C TYR A 86 24.98 2.65 2.52
N PRO A 87 26.05 2.99 1.78
CA PRO A 87 26.25 4.33 1.21
C PRO A 87 25.05 4.88 0.40
N PRO A 88 24.36 4.07 -0.44
CA PRO A 88 23.19 4.56 -1.17
C PRO A 88 22.01 4.96 -0.27
N PHE A 89 21.88 4.35 0.91
CA PHE A 89 20.78 4.63 1.83
C PHE A 89 21.07 5.86 2.68
N GLU A 90 22.33 6.07 3.06
CA GLU A 90 22.75 7.29 3.73
C GLU A 90 22.46 8.51 2.86
N SER A 91 22.93 8.50 1.62
CA SER A 91 22.78 9.61 0.68
C SER A 91 21.32 9.89 0.28
N ALA A 92 20.47 8.86 0.21
CA ALA A 92 19.06 9.02 -0.15
C ALA A 92 18.16 9.40 1.04
N SER A 93 18.62 9.25 2.29
CA SER A 93 17.78 9.43 3.47
C SER A 93 17.78 10.87 3.99
N LEU A 94 16.63 11.53 3.95
CA LEU A 94 16.38 12.79 4.67
C LEU A 94 16.68 12.65 6.17
N HIS A 95 16.32 11.52 6.78
CA HIS A 95 16.63 11.19 8.17
C HIS A 95 18.14 11.04 8.44
N ALA A 96 18.98 10.85 7.41
CA ALA A 96 20.44 10.82 7.56
C ALA A 96 21.08 12.22 7.44
N LEU A 97 20.33 13.30 7.18
CA LEU A 97 20.88 14.65 7.13
C LEU A 97 21.41 15.13 8.50
N SER A 98 20.80 14.68 9.60
CA SER A 98 21.30 14.92 10.96
C SER A 98 21.08 13.70 11.85
N GLY A 99 22.06 13.43 12.71
CA GLY A 99 21.98 12.38 13.72
C GLY A 99 21.38 12.83 15.04
N ASP A 100 20.92 14.07 15.15
CA ASP A 100 20.37 14.60 16.40
C ASP A 100 18.93 14.11 16.65
N ALA A 101 18.61 13.85 17.92
CA ALA A 101 17.28 13.39 18.31
C ALA A 101 16.17 14.38 17.92
N TRP A 102 16.38 15.69 18.09
CA TRP A 102 15.37 16.71 17.78
C TRP A 102 14.98 16.67 16.29
N PHE A 103 15.95 16.44 15.40
CA PHE A 103 15.72 16.36 13.96
C PHE A 103 14.93 15.11 13.58
N GLN A 104 15.23 13.98 14.22
CA GLN A 104 14.45 12.75 14.06
C GLN A 104 13.01 12.92 14.52
N TYR A 105 12.78 13.53 15.69
CA TYR A 105 11.43 13.81 16.19
C TYR A 105 10.66 14.77 15.27
N LEU A 106 11.32 15.78 14.72
CA LEU A 106 10.71 16.70 13.75
C LEU A 106 10.21 15.95 12.52
N LEU A 107 11.06 15.14 11.88
CA LEU A 107 10.68 14.37 10.69
C LEU A 107 9.59 13.34 10.97
N LEU A 108 9.63 12.66 12.13
CA LEU A 108 8.54 11.79 12.59
C LEU A 108 7.24 12.56 12.78
N GLY A 109 7.29 13.77 13.33
CA GLY A 109 6.12 14.65 13.48
C GLY A 109 5.52 15.04 12.13
N VAL A 110 6.36 15.41 11.15
CA VAL A 110 5.92 15.71 9.77
C VAL A 110 5.30 14.46 9.13
N ALA A 111 5.90 13.28 9.32
CA ALA A 111 5.37 12.02 8.82
C ALA A 111 4.01 11.68 9.45
N ALA A 112 3.85 11.91 10.75
CA ALA A 112 2.57 11.72 11.44
C ALA A 112 1.48 12.67 10.90
N VAL A 113 1.81 13.93 10.64
CA VAL A 113 0.86 14.88 10.02
C VAL A 113 0.48 14.45 8.59
N ALA A 114 1.44 13.97 7.81
CA ALA A 114 1.17 13.43 6.48
C ALA A 114 0.27 12.19 6.53
N ALA A 115 0.51 11.28 7.48
CA ALA A 115 -0.28 10.08 7.69
C ALA A 115 -1.69 10.37 8.23
N LEU A 116 -1.85 11.38 9.09
CA LEU A 116 -3.17 11.91 9.50
C LEU A 116 -3.92 12.49 8.31
N SER A 117 -3.25 13.33 7.51
CA SER A 117 -3.81 13.90 6.28
C SER A 117 -4.24 12.80 5.30
N LEU A 118 -3.45 11.74 5.18
CA LEU A 118 -3.80 10.54 4.40
C LEU A 118 -5.03 9.84 5.00
N THR A 119 -5.09 9.64 6.32
CA THR A 119 -6.17 8.95 7.03
C THR A 119 -7.51 9.68 6.95
N VAL A 120 -7.52 11.01 6.91
CA VAL A 120 -8.75 11.81 6.69
C VAL A 120 -9.01 12.09 5.21
N GLY A 121 -8.01 11.88 4.35
CA GLY A 121 -8.10 12.06 2.91
C GLY A 121 -8.11 13.54 2.52
N TYR A 122 -7.22 14.31 3.14
CA TYR A 122 -6.92 15.69 2.81
C TYR A 122 -5.65 15.76 1.95
N ARG A 123 -5.76 16.37 0.76
CA ARG A 123 -4.69 16.38 -0.27
C ARG A 123 -4.13 14.97 -0.49
N THR A 124 -5.03 13.99 -0.62
CA THR A 124 -4.78 12.55 -0.53
C THR A 124 -3.57 12.10 -1.33
N ARG A 125 -3.44 12.53 -2.60
CA ARG A 125 -2.30 12.15 -3.45
C ARG A 125 -0.96 12.64 -2.88
N SER A 126 -0.89 13.92 -2.52
CA SER A 126 0.32 14.52 -1.93
C SER A 126 0.62 13.97 -0.55
N ALA A 127 -0.40 13.74 0.28
CA ALA A 127 -0.24 13.12 1.60
C ALA A 127 0.27 11.67 1.49
N THR A 128 -0.22 10.90 0.50
CA THR A 128 0.26 9.54 0.23
C THR A 128 1.73 9.57 -0.23
N ALA A 129 2.06 10.41 -1.22
CA ALA A 129 3.42 10.53 -1.73
C ALA A 129 4.40 11.02 -0.66
N GLY A 130 4.00 12.02 0.14
CA GLY A 130 4.78 12.51 1.27
C GLY A 130 5.02 11.44 2.33
N SER A 131 3.97 10.66 2.67
CA SER A 131 4.10 9.51 3.58
C SER A 131 5.06 8.46 3.02
N ALA A 132 5.00 8.16 1.73
CA ALA A 132 5.92 7.22 1.07
C ALA A 132 7.38 7.69 1.15
N ILE A 133 7.64 8.96 0.84
CA ILE A 133 8.99 9.55 0.86
C ILE A 133 9.55 9.56 2.29
N LEU A 134 8.77 10.02 3.26
CA LEU A 134 9.21 10.09 4.66
C LEU A 134 9.45 8.70 5.24
N LEU A 135 8.57 7.74 4.95
CA LEU A 135 8.74 6.36 5.40
C LEU A 135 9.94 5.68 4.70
N ALA A 136 10.11 5.86 3.39
CA ALA A 136 11.29 5.38 2.66
C ALA A 136 12.58 5.94 3.26
N SER A 137 12.59 7.23 3.59
CA SER A 137 13.74 7.86 4.23
C SER A 137 14.00 7.27 5.63
N LEU A 138 12.96 7.05 6.44
CA LEU A 138 13.10 6.43 7.75
C LEU A 138 13.65 4.99 7.64
N HIS A 139 13.18 4.24 6.65
CA HIS A 139 13.67 2.89 6.35
C HIS A 139 15.15 2.91 5.93
N ALA A 140 15.53 3.84 5.07
CA ALA A 140 16.92 4.02 4.64
C ALA A 140 17.84 4.44 5.80
N ARG A 141 17.33 5.17 6.82
CA ARG A 141 18.13 5.59 7.97
C ARG A 141 18.59 4.42 8.83
N ASN A 142 17.79 3.37 8.94
CA ASN A 142 18.16 2.15 9.64
C ASN A 142 17.50 0.92 8.98
N PRO A 143 18.16 0.31 7.98
CA PRO A 143 17.62 -0.86 7.29
C PRO A 143 17.62 -2.14 8.15
N LEU A 144 18.34 -2.15 9.28
CA LEU A 144 18.52 -3.34 10.12
C LEU A 144 17.31 -3.62 11.02
N VAL A 145 16.44 -2.65 11.22
CA VAL A 145 15.23 -2.78 12.07
C VAL A 145 13.96 -2.98 11.25
N LEU A 146 14.10 -3.29 9.96
CA LEU A 146 12.99 -3.49 9.04
C LEU A 146 12.53 -4.94 8.99
N ASN A 147 11.23 -5.13 8.77
CA ASN A 147 10.62 -6.42 8.54
C ASN A 147 9.81 -6.45 7.23
N GLY A 148 9.27 -7.60 6.86
CA GLY A 148 8.52 -7.76 5.60
C GLY A 148 7.27 -6.86 5.50
N GLY A 149 6.64 -6.54 6.64
CA GLY A 149 5.51 -5.61 6.70
C GLY A 149 5.90 -4.19 6.30
N ASP A 150 7.09 -3.74 6.68
CA ASP A 150 7.61 -2.41 6.32
C ASP A 150 7.77 -2.26 4.81
N THR A 151 8.30 -3.29 4.15
CA THR A 151 8.45 -3.34 2.69
C THR A 151 7.10 -3.32 1.98
N ILE A 152 6.13 -4.12 2.48
CA ILE A 152 4.76 -4.13 1.94
C ILE A 152 4.13 -2.75 2.11
N LEU A 153 4.16 -2.18 3.32
CA LEU A 153 3.58 -0.87 3.61
C LEU A 153 4.14 0.22 2.70
N LEU A 154 5.47 0.25 2.54
CA LEU A 154 6.11 1.23 1.65
C LEU A 154 5.68 1.02 0.19
N SER A 155 5.61 -0.23 -0.29
CA SER A 155 5.15 -0.51 -1.66
C SER A 155 3.71 -0.04 -1.91
N LEU A 156 2.82 -0.21 -0.93
CA LEU A 156 1.43 0.27 -0.99
C LEU A 156 1.38 1.80 -1.06
N LEU A 157 2.20 2.48 -0.27
CA LEU A 157 2.31 3.95 -0.29
C LEU A 157 2.92 4.48 -1.58
N VAL A 158 3.86 3.77 -2.19
CA VAL A 158 4.45 4.15 -3.49
C VAL A 158 3.43 4.01 -4.61
N LEU A 159 2.60 2.96 -4.58
CA LEU A 159 1.54 2.75 -5.56
C LEU A 159 0.34 3.69 -5.32
N GLY A 160 0.06 4.05 -4.06
CA GLY A 160 -1.13 4.77 -3.64
C GLY A 160 -1.46 6.09 -4.39
N PRO A 161 -0.50 6.97 -4.75
CA PRO A 161 -0.79 8.19 -5.50
C PRO A 161 -1.44 7.96 -6.87
N PHE A 162 -1.22 6.78 -7.46
CA PHE A 162 -1.82 6.37 -8.74
C PHE A 162 -3.25 5.83 -8.56
N LEU A 163 -3.67 5.51 -7.34
CA LEU A 163 -5.03 5.10 -7.03
C LEU A 163 -5.94 6.30 -6.72
N PRO A 164 -7.24 6.20 -7.04
CA PRO A 164 -8.23 7.22 -6.69
C PRO A 164 -8.65 7.09 -5.22
N LEU A 165 -7.70 7.24 -4.29
CA LEU A 165 -7.94 7.03 -2.84
C LEU A 165 -8.83 8.11 -2.19
N GLY A 166 -8.92 9.29 -2.81
CA GLY A 166 -9.68 10.44 -2.29
C GLY A 166 -11.10 10.56 -2.84
N VAL A 167 -11.66 9.53 -3.49
CA VAL A 167 -13.00 9.65 -4.11
C VAL A 167 -14.14 9.53 -3.10
N ARG A 168 -13.97 8.74 -2.03
CA ARG A 168 -15.00 8.52 -1.00
C ARG A 168 -14.42 8.66 0.41
N TRP A 169 -15.31 8.97 1.36
CA TRP A 169 -15.03 9.16 2.79
C TRP A 169 -13.78 10.01 3.07
N SER A 170 -13.60 11.10 2.31
CA SER A 170 -12.42 11.95 2.40
C SER A 170 -12.79 13.43 2.34
N VAL A 171 -11.96 14.27 2.94
CA VAL A 171 -12.11 15.73 2.86
C VAL A 171 -12.02 16.20 1.41
N ASP A 172 -11.14 15.60 0.60
CA ASP A 172 -11.03 15.92 -0.82
C ASP A 172 -12.31 15.62 -1.61
N ALA A 173 -13.08 14.60 -1.20
CA ALA A 173 -14.37 14.28 -1.82
C ALA A 173 -15.44 15.34 -1.49
N VAL A 174 -15.50 15.79 -0.23
CA VAL A 174 -16.40 16.86 0.19
C VAL A 174 -16.10 18.15 -0.57
N ARG A 175 -14.83 18.56 -0.62
CA ARG A 175 -14.41 19.77 -1.35
C ARG A 175 -14.73 19.71 -2.85
N ARG A 176 -14.53 18.54 -3.48
CA ARG A 176 -14.90 18.34 -4.88
C ARG A 176 -16.41 18.44 -5.13
N ALA A 177 -17.23 17.99 -4.18
CA ALA A 177 -18.68 18.12 -4.28
C ALA A 177 -19.15 19.57 -4.11
N GLU A 178 -18.46 20.36 -3.28
CA GLU A 178 -18.72 21.79 -3.11
C GLU A 178 -18.32 22.61 -4.36
N ASP A 179 -17.19 22.26 -4.99
CA ASP A 179 -16.70 22.91 -6.22
C ASP A 179 -17.50 22.50 -7.47
N ALA A 180 -18.20 21.35 -7.43
CA ALA A 180 -19.02 20.85 -8.52
C ALA A 180 -20.40 21.52 -8.52
N THR A 181 -20.49 22.73 -9.06
CA THR A 181 -21.77 23.36 -9.41
C THR A 181 -22.47 22.57 -10.53
N GLU A 182 -23.61 21.95 -10.18
CA GLU A 182 -24.76 21.58 -11.04
C GLU A 182 -24.70 20.40 -12.03
N ASP A 183 -23.61 19.63 -12.17
CA ASP A 183 -23.70 18.36 -12.91
C ASP A 183 -24.11 17.20 -11.99
N GLY A 184 -25.31 16.68 -12.21
CA GLY A 184 -26.00 15.69 -11.37
C GLY A 184 -25.20 14.42 -11.09
N PRO A 185 -25.62 13.61 -10.10
CA PRO A 185 -24.84 12.50 -9.58
C PRO A 185 -24.63 11.43 -10.66
N GLY A 186 -23.49 11.50 -11.35
CA GLY A 186 -22.99 10.38 -12.13
C GLY A 186 -22.91 9.17 -11.21
N THR A 187 -23.51 8.06 -11.64
CA THR A 187 -23.71 6.83 -10.86
C THR A 187 -22.45 6.46 -10.08
N ASP A 188 -22.46 6.82 -8.80
CA ASP A 188 -21.28 6.89 -7.93
C ASP A 188 -20.77 5.48 -7.55
N ASP A 189 -21.54 4.42 -7.83
CA ASP A 189 -21.26 3.03 -7.45
C ASP A 189 -20.49 2.19 -8.50
N ASP A 190 -20.05 2.80 -9.60
CA ASP A 190 -19.29 2.06 -10.62
C ASP A 190 -17.89 1.69 -10.09
N ARG A 191 -17.55 0.40 -10.22
CA ARG A 191 -16.22 -0.12 -9.91
C ARG A 191 -15.15 0.65 -10.69
N VAL A 192 -14.13 1.10 -9.98
CA VAL A 192 -13.02 1.84 -10.60
C VAL A 192 -12.06 0.87 -11.25
N LEU A 193 -12.00 0.90 -12.59
CA LEU A 193 -11.07 0.13 -13.39
C LEU A 193 -9.98 1.04 -13.96
N SER A 194 -8.74 0.81 -13.55
CA SER A 194 -7.56 1.48 -14.12
C SER A 194 -6.36 0.55 -14.10
N VAL A 195 -5.27 0.95 -14.77
CA VAL A 195 -3.99 0.24 -14.66
C VAL A 195 -3.54 0.18 -13.20
N ALA A 196 -3.73 1.25 -12.42
CA ALA A 196 -3.35 1.28 -11.02
C ALA A 196 -4.15 0.29 -10.15
N THR A 197 -5.46 0.12 -10.41
CA THR A 197 -6.26 -0.88 -9.67
C THR A 197 -5.87 -2.30 -10.06
N ALA A 198 -5.55 -2.55 -11.33
CA ALA A 198 -5.01 -3.84 -11.75
C ALA A 198 -3.64 -4.12 -11.10
N THR A 199 -2.74 -3.13 -11.11
CA THR A 199 -1.40 -3.24 -10.52
C THR A 199 -1.47 -3.54 -9.03
N ILE A 200 -2.32 -2.85 -8.25
CA ILE A 200 -2.39 -3.11 -6.81
C ILE A 200 -2.92 -4.52 -6.50
N LEU A 201 -3.90 -5.01 -7.27
CA LEU A 201 -4.47 -6.35 -7.09
C LEU A 201 -3.43 -7.42 -7.43
N VAL A 202 -2.75 -7.28 -8.57
CA VAL A 202 -1.64 -8.18 -8.95
C VAL A 202 -0.53 -8.15 -7.91
N HIS A 203 -0.19 -6.96 -7.40
CA HIS A 203 0.82 -6.81 -6.35
C HIS A 203 0.46 -7.60 -5.08
N PHE A 204 -0.78 -7.49 -4.60
CA PHE A 204 -1.27 -8.29 -3.47
C PHE A 204 -1.19 -9.80 -3.76
N VAL A 205 -1.64 -10.24 -4.94
CA VAL A 205 -1.58 -11.64 -5.36
C VAL A 205 -0.14 -12.15 -5.34
N VAL A 206 0.81 -11.38 -5.88
CA VAL A 206 2.23 -11.75 -5.93
C VAL A 206 2.81 -11.85 -4.52
N ILE A 207 2.50 -10.89 -3.63
CA ILE A 207 2.93 -10.95 -2.22
C ILE A 207 2.47 -12.26 -1.57
N TYR A 208 1.18 -12.58 -1.69
CA TYR A 208 0.64 -13.80 -1.07
C TYR A 208 1.16 -15.08 -1.74
N ALA A 209 1.32 -15.10 -3.05
CA ALA A 209 1.86 -16.25 -3.78
C ALA A 209 3.31 -16.56 -3.37
N ILE A 210 4.16 -15.53 -3.31
CA ILE A 210 5.55 -15.67 -2.85
C ILE A 210 5.58 -16.06 -1.38
N ASN A 211 4.75 -15.43 -0.53
CA ASN A 211 4.67 -15.80 0.88
C ASN A 211 4.29 -17.27 1.04
N GLY A 212 3.27 -17.74 0.32
CA GLY A 212 2.86 -19.13 0.26
C GLY A 212 4.02 -20.04 -0.12
N ALA A 213 4.65 -19.79 -1.28
CA ALA A 213 5.77 -20.60 -1.77
C ALA A 213 6.92 -20.72 -0.75
N VAL A 214 7.29 -19.61 -0.10
CA VAL A 214 8.34 -19.59 0.93
C VAL A 214 7.90 -20.38 2.18
N LYS A 215 6.63 -20.30 2.57
CA LYS A 215 6.11 -21.06 3.72
C LYS A 215 6.04 -22.56 3.45
N PHE A 216 5.67 -22.99 2.24
CA PHE A 216 5.66 -24.40 1.85
C PHE A 216 7.03 -25.06 1.87
N GLN A 217 8.10 -24.30 1.65
CA GLN A 217 9.48 -24.80 1.73
C GLN A 217 10.00 -24.91 3.17
N SER A 218 9.22 -24.50 4.18
CA SER A 218 9.66 -24.47 5.57
C SER A 218 9.10 -25.64 6.37
N GLU A 219 9.98 -26.55 6.79
CA GLU A 219 9.65 -27.68 7.68
C GLU A 219 8.91 -27.21 8.94
N ALA A 220 9.36 -26.11 9.56
CA ALA A 220 8.71 -25.58 10.76
C ALA A 220 7.22 -25.22 10.54
N TRP A 221 6.87 -24.68 9.38
CA TRP A 221 5.49 -24.33 9.04
C TRP A 221 4.67 -25.56 8.67
N MET A 222 5.28 -26.51 7.95
CA MET A 222 4.63 -27.75 7.52
C MET A 222 4.49 -28.80 8.64
N ASP A 223 5.25 -28.68 9.72
CA ASP A 223 5.12 -29.53 10.92
C ASP A 223 4.27 -28.87 12.02
N GLY A 224 3.67 -27.70 11.75
CA GLY A 224 2.82 -27.01 12.72
C GLY A 224 3.55 -26.30 13.87
N THR A 225 4.89 -26.27 13.84
CA THR A 225 5.73 -25.81 14.95
C THR A 225 6.19 -24.36 14.83
N ALA A 226 6.03 -23.71 13.67
CA ALA A 226 6.54 -22.37 13.42
C ALA A 226 5.91 -21.32 14.36
N THR A 227 4.58 -21.23 14.42
CA THR A 227 3.91 -20.26 15.30
C THR A 227 4.26 -20.47 16.77
N PRO A 228 4.19 -21.70 17.34
CA PRO A 228 4.67 -21.95 18.70
C PRO A 228 6.13 -21.50 18.92
N ARG A 229 7.05 -21.85 18.00
CA ARG A 229 8.47 -21.47 18.11
C ARG A 229 8.65 -19.95 18.15
N ILE A 230 7.94 -19.20 17.30
CA ILE A 230 8.02 -17.73 17.26
C ILE A 230 7.60 -17.11 18.60
N PHE A 231 6.53 -17.62 19.21
CA PHE A 231 6.05 -17.13 20.51
C PHE A 231 6.89 -17.58 21.72
N HIS A 232 7.92 -18.42 21.51
CA HIS A 232 8.93 -18.73 22.52
C HIS A 232 10.23 -17.94 22.35
N LEU A 233 10.38 -17.18 21.26
CA LEU A 233 11.50 -16.27 21.08
C LEU A 233 11.21 -14.99 21.88
N GLU A 234 11.85 -14.83 23.03
CA GLU A 234 11.63 -13.69 23.94
C GLU A 234 11.75 -12.32 23.25
N GLN A 235 12.58 -12.23 22.20
CA GLN A 235 12.75 -11.02 21.38
C GLN A 235 11.52 -10.59 20.57
N TYR A 236 10.51 -11.44 20.37
CA TYR A 236 9.29 -11.14 19.60
C TYR A 236 8.03 -11.05 20.46
N VAL A 237 8.16 -11.24 21.78
CA VAL A 237 7.04 -11.45 22.68
C VAL A 237 6.95 -10.25 23.64
N VAL A 238 6.25 -9.21 23.20
CA VAL A 238 5.98 -7.99 23.99
C VAL A 238 4.49 -7.88 24.36
N TRP A 239 4.18 -7.12 25.40
CA TRP A 239 2.81 -6.85 25.87
C TRP A 239 2.01 -8.12 26.21
N LEU A 240 1.02 -8.48 25.38
CA LEU A 240 0.17 -9.66 25.55
C LEU A 240 0.87 -10.95 25.07
N GLY A 241 1.99 -10.85 24.36
CA GLY A 241 2.74 -11.98 23.84
C GLY A 241 2.98 -13.10 24.86
N PRO A 242 3.43 -12.83 26.10
CA PRO A 242 3.70 -13.87 27.10
C PRO A 242 2.46 -14.64 27.54
N TRP A 243 1.27 -14.03 27.41
CA TRP A 243 -0.01 -14.69 27.69
C TRP A 243 -0.40 -15.59 26.52
N VAL A 244 -0.23 -15.11 25.29
CA VAL A 244 -0.54 -15.85 24.06
C VAL A 244 0.41 -17.03 23.87
N ALA A 245 1.68 -16.89 24.26
CA ALA A 245 2.68 -17.96 24.23
C ALA A 245 2.28 -19.20 25.05
N LYS A 246 1.39 -19.04 26.04
CA LYS A 246 0.88 -20.17 26.86
C LYS A 246 -0.22 -20.96 26.15
N LEU A 247 -0.76 -20.46 25.05
CA LEU A 247 -1.87 -21.08 24.30
C LEU A 247 -1.36 -22.06 23.23
N GLY A 248 -0.52 -23.02 23.61
CA GLY A 248 0.21 -23.89 22.68
C GLY A 248 -0.66 -24.54 21.58
N THR A 249 -1.78 -25.17 21.95
CA THR A 249 -2.70 -25.77 20.97
C THR A 249 -3.34 -24.72 20.06
N THR A 250 -3.69 -23.54 20.58
CA THR A 250 -4.22 -22.43 19.79
C THR A 250 -3.20 -21.92 18.78
N LEU A 251 -1.91 -21.87 19.15
CA LEU A 251 -0.84 -21.46 18.24
C LEU A 251 -0.61 -22.47 17.11
N VAL A 252 -0.74 -23.77 17.38
CA VAL A 252 -0.70 -24.82 16.35
C VAL A 252 -1.91 -24.71 15.41
N VAL A 253 -3.11 -24.48 15.96
CA VAL A 253 -4.31 -24.23 15.15
C VAL A 253 -4.12 -22.99 14.28
N ALA A 254 -3.62 -21.89 14.85
CA ALA A 254 -3.33 -20.67 14.10
C ALA A 254 -2.29 -20.88 12.98
N ASN A 255 -1.26 -21.70 13.21
CA ASN A 255 -0.30 -22.10 12.17
C ASN A 255 -1.03 -22.75 10.98
N TRP A 256 -1.85 -23.77 11.25
CA TRP A 256 -2.55 -24.50 10.20
C TRP A 256 -3.66 -23.67 9.54
N SER A 257 -4.34 -22.81 10.29
CA SER A 257 -5.28 -21.83 9.73
C SER A 257 -4.58 -20.87 8.78
N TRP A 258 -3.37 -20.41 9.10
CA TRP A 258 -2.57 -19.57 8.22
C TRP A 258 -2.18 -20.30 6.93
N VAL A 259 -1.71 -21.55 7.03
CA VAL A 259 -1.39 -22.38 5.84
C VAL A 259 -2.64 -22.62 4.99
N ALA A 260 -3.78 -22.93 5.60
CA ALA A 260 -5.04 -23.11 4.88
C ALA A 260 -5.48 -21.83 4.16
N LEU A 261 -5.31 -20.66 4.79
CA LEU A 261 -5.59 -19.37 4.18
C LEU A 261 -4.69 -19.09 2.98
N LEU A 262 -3.39 -19.44 3.06
CA LEU A 262 -2.46 -19.34 1.93
C LEU A 262 -2.82 -20.28 0.77
N CYS A 263 -3.28 -21.51 1.06
CA CYS A 263 -3.83 -22.39 0.02
C CYS A 263 -5.10 -21.79 -0.62
N GLY A 264 -5.97 -21.23 0.22
CA GLY A 264 -7.25 -20.66 -0.18
C GLY A 264 -7.13 -19.33 -0.92
N SER A 265 -6.02 -18.60 -0.80
CA SER A 265 -5.86 -17.30 -1.46
C SER A 265 -5.87 -17.39 -2.98
N VAL A 266 -5.54 -18.55 -3.57
CA VAL A 266 -5.67 -18.79 -5.01
C VAL A 266 -7.15 -18.81 -5.45
N LEU A 267 -8.07 -19.22 -4.57
CA LEU A 267 -9.51 -19.24 -4.85
C LEU A 267 -10.11 -17.83 -4.95
N LEU A 268 -9.46 -16.81 -4.36
CA LEU A 268 -9.86 -15.39 -4.51
C LEU A 268 -9.78 -14.91 -5.97
N LEU A 269 -8.98 -15.58 -6.82
CA LEU A 269 -8.89 -15.27 -8.25
C LEU A 269 -9.92 -16.02 -9.10
N VAL A 270 -10.49 -17.10 -8.57
CA VAL A 270 -11.36 -18.03 -9.30
C VAL A 270 -12.85 -17.75 -9.02
N HIS A 271 -13.18 -17.14 -7.88
CA HIS A 271 -14.55 -16.72 -7.54
C HIS A 271 -14.62 -15.20 -7.42
N SER A 272 -14.88 -14.54 -8.55
CA SER A 272 -15.40 -13.17 -8.55
C SER A 272 -16.82 -13.19 -7.99
N PHE A 273 -17.02 -12.61 -6.79
CA PHE A 273 -18.33 -12.25 -6.25
C PHE A 273 -18.89 -11.00 -6.96
#